data_AF-A0A2P5I5S4-F1
#
_entry.id   AF-A0A2P5I5S4-F1
#
_cell.length_a   1.000
_cell.length_b   1.000
_cell.length_c   1.000
_cell.angle_alpha   90.00
_cell.angle_beta   90.00
_cell.angle_gamma   90.00
#
_symmetry.space_group_name_H-M   'P 1'
#
loop_
_entity.id
_entity.type
_entity.pdbx_description
1 polymer ?
#
loop_
_entity_poly.entity_id
_entity_poly.type
_entity_poly.pdbx_seq_one_letter_code
_entity_poly.pdbx_strand_id
1 'polypeptide(L)'
;MDDRPASSALLSPPELSPLEQEVLDEYERLADNMKNLAAILDTMAAQPTTEILDGLRELERKTSLVFTLLKASVYSIVLQQEIDWGGQAQH
;
A
#
# COMPACT_ATOMS: atom_id res chain seq x y z
N MET A 1 63.02 -41.12 3.05
CA MET A 1 62.52 -40.23 1.97
C MET A 1 61.05 -40.11 2.27
N ASP A 2 60.77 -39.28 3.29
CA ASP A 2 59.53 -39.31 4.02
C ASP A 2 58.55 -38.27 3.49
N ASP A 3 57.30 -38.69 3.49
CA ASP A 3 56.11 -38.12 2.89
C ASP A 3 55.86 -36.63 3.19
N ARG A 4 55.39 -35.93 2.17
CA ARG A 4 54.69 -34.64 2.29
C ARG A 4 53.20 -34.83 2.03
N PRO A 5 52.33 -34.55 3.01
CA PRO A 5 50.95 -34.17 2.74
C PRO A 5 50.70 -32.76 3.29
N ALA A 6 51.14 -31.73 2.57
CA ALA A 6 50.83 -30.32 2.90
C ALA A 6 49.57 -29.81 2.18
N SER A 7 48.95 -30.62 1.31
CA SER A 7 47.91 -30.15 0.40
C SER A 7 46.49 -30.19 0.96
N SER A 8 46.24 -30.87 2.08
CA SER A 8 44.88 -31.00 2.65
C SER A 8 44.50 -29.90 3.66
N ALA A 9 45.44 -29.12 4.18
CA ALA A 9 45.16 -28.12 5.21
C ALA A 9 44.52 -26.82 4.67
N LEU A 10 44.50 -26.63 3.34
CA LEU A 10 43.98 -25.42 2.69
C LEU A 10 42.47 -25.50 2.34
N LEU A 11 41.83 -26.65 2.58
CA LEU A 11 40.41 -26.88 2.29
C LEU A 11 39.54 -27.00 3.55
N SER A 12 40.13 -26.91 4.74
CA SER A 12 39.38 -26.89 5.98
C SER A 12 38.72 -25.51 6.12
N PRO A 13 37.38 -25.41 6.22
CA PRO A 13 36.77 -24.16 6.61
C PRO A 13 37.40 -23.70 7.94
N PRO A 14 37.66 -22.39 8.12
CA PRO A 14 38.24 -21.90 9.36
C PRO A 14 37.39 -22.41 10.52
N GLU A 15 38.02 -23.05 11.51
CA GLU A 15 37.31 -23.44 12.73
C GLU A 15 36.84 -22.15 13.41
N LEU A 16 35.55 -21.88 13.26
CA LEU A 16 34.91 -20.72 13.88
C LEU A 16 34.89 -20.93 15.39
N SER A 17 35.22 -19.87 16.13
CA SER A 17 34.97 -19.88 17.56
C SER A 17 33.46 -19.98 17.82
N PRO A 18 33.02 -20.54 18.97
CA PRO A 18 31.60 -20.66 19.28
C PRO A 18 30.83 -19.33 19.19
N LEU A 19 31.47 -18.22 19.56
CA LEU A 19 30.89 -16.89 19.49
C LEU A 19 30.70 -16.41 18.04
N GLU A 20 31.66 -16.68 17.15
CA GLU A 20 31.56 -16.29 15.74
C GLU A 20 30.41 -17.01 15.03
N GLN A 21 30.21 -18.30 15.35
CA GLN A 21 29.07 -19.06 14.82
C GLN A 21 27.74 -18.50 15.33
N GLU A 22 27.62 -18.23 16.64
CA GLU A 22 26.40 -17.65 17.23
C GLU A 22 26.05 -16.30 16.61
N VAL A 23 27.04 -15.45 16.40
CA VAL A 23 26.85 -14.14 15.75
C VAL A 23 26.40 -14.30 14.29
N LEU A 24 27.00 -15.23 13.53
CA LEU A 24 26.59 -15.50 12.16
C LEU A 24 25.17 -16.03 12.07
N ASP A 25 24.78 -16.94 12.96
CA ASP A 25 23.42 -17.49 13.03
C ASP A 25 22.40 -16.38 13.33
N GLU A 26 22.73 -15.43 14.22
CA GLU A 26 21.88 -14.27 14.50
C GLU A 26 21.80 -13.28 13.33
N TYR A 27 22.90 -13.06 12.60
CA TYR A 27 22.89 -12.24 11.38
C TYR A 27 22.06 -12.87 10.26
N GLU A 28 22.16 -14.19 10.08
CA GLU A 28 21.34 -14.93 9.11
C GLU A 28 19.85 -14.78 9.47
N ARG A 29 19.52 -15.02 10.74
CA ARG A 29 18.15 -14.90 11.24
C ARG A 29 17.61 -13.46 11.10
N LEU A 30 18.45 -12.45 11.36
CA LEU A 30 18.09 -11.04 11.16
C LEU A 30 17.87 -10.71 9.68
N ALA A 31 18.75 -11.19 8.79
CA ALA A 31 18.64 -10.96 7.36
C ALA A 31 17.34 -11.58 6.80
N ASP A 32 17.00 -12.79 7.23
CA ASP A 32 15.74 -13.44 6.87
C ASP A 32 14.53 -12.68 7.41
N ASN A 33 14.58 -12.22 8.66
CA ASN A 33 13.53 -11.39 9.24
C ASN A 33 13.34 -10.09 8.47
N MET A 34 14.42 -9.40 8.09
CA MET A 34 14.37 -8.18 7.27
C MET A 34 13.78 -8.45 5.88
N LYS A 35 14.15 -9.56 5.25
CA LYS A 35 13.63 -9.96 3.93
C LYS A 35 12.13 -10.25 4.00
N ASN A 36 11.69 -10.97 5.03
CA ASN A 36 10.27 -11.26 5.26
C ASN A 36 9.48 -9.96 5.54
N LEU A 37 10.03 -9.07 6.37
CA LEU A 37 9.42 -7.79 6.67
C LEU A 37 9.29 -6.92 5.42
N ALA A 38 10.32 -6.85 4.58
CA ALA A 38 10.26 -6.12 3.30
C ALA A 38 9.17 -6.68 2.37
N ALA A 39 9.09 -8.01 2.22
CA ALA A 39 8.06 -8.65 1.39
C ALA A 39 6.63 -8.37 1.90
N ILE A 40 6.43 -8.37 3.23
CA ILE A 40 5.14 -8.03 3.83
C ILE A 40 4.80 -6.56 3.58
N LEU A 41 5.76 -5.65 3.75
CA LEU A 41 5.57 -4.23 3.50
C LEU A 41 5.23 -3.94 2.03
N ASP A 42 5.90 -4.59 1.08
CA ASP A 42 5.60 -4.45 -0.35
C ASP A 42 4.18 -4.93 -0.66
N THR A 43 3.77 -6.06 -0.08
CA THR A 43 2.41 -6.60 -0.25
C THR A 43 1.37 -5.64 0.34
N MET A 44 1.60 -5.14 1.55
CA MET A 44 0.74 -4.17 2.23
C MET A 44 0.71 -2.81 1.55
N ALA A 45 1.76 -2.40 0.84
CA ALA A 45 1.77 -1.17 0.06
C ALA A 45 1.01 -1.34 -1.27
N ALA A 46 1.00 -2.53 -1.85
CA ALA A 46 0.40 -2.79 -3.15
C ALA A 46 -1.11 -3.10 -3.11
N GLN A 47 -1.58 -3.86 -2.12
CA GLN A 47 -2.96 -4.40 -2.12
C GLN A 47 -4.07 -3.45 -1.62
N PRO A 48 -3.97 -2.82 -0.44
CA PRO A 48 -5.09 -2.04 0.11
C PRO A 48 -5.33 -0.72 -0.63
N THR A 49 -4.32 -0.16 -1.31
CA THR A 49 -4.45 1.16 -1.95
C THR A 49 -5.35 1.12 -3.19
N THR A 50 -5.34 0.02 -3.95
CA THR A 50 -6.08 -0.07 -5.21
C THR A 50 -7.58 -0.23 -4.99
N GLU A 51 -7.98 -1.16 -4.12
CA GLU A 51 -9.41 -1.38 -3.80
C GLU A 51 -10.05 -0.15 -3.13
N ILE A 52 -9.32 0.51 -2.23
CA ILE A 52 -9.79 1.74 -1.58
C ILE A 52 -9.91 2.87 -2.61
N LEU A 53 -8.94 3.03 -3.53
CA LEU A 53 -9.01 4.04 -4.59
C LEU A 53 -10.20 3.81 -5.52
N ASP A 54 -10.44 2.57 -5.92
CA ASP A 54 -11.56 2.23 -6.78
C ASP A 54 -12.90 2.46 -6.07
N GLY A 55 -12.99 2.09 -4.79
CA GLY A 55 -14.14 2.40 -3.95
C GLY A 55 -14.40 3.90 -3.81
N LEU A 56 -13.34 4.70 -3.60
CA LEU A 56 -13.44 6.16 -3.53
C LEU A 56 -13.87 6.78 -4.86
N ARG A 57 -13.34 6.31 -6.00
CA ARG A 57 -13.76 6.77 -7.33
C ARG A 57 -15.22 6.45 -7.61
N GLU A 58 -15.68 5.26 -7.25
CA GLU A 58 -17.08 4.91 -7.42
C GLU A 58 -17.99 5.74 -6.50
N LEU A 59 -17.56 5.98 -5.27
CA LEU A 59 -18.27 6.87 -4.35
C LEU A 59 -18.36 8.31 -4.87
N GLU A 60 -17.26 8.84 -5.41
CA GLU A 60 -17.21 10.17 -6.04
C GLU A 60 -18.22 10.27 -7.19
N ARG A 61 -18.27 9.28 -8.09
CA ARG A 61 -19.22 9.27 -9.22
C ARG A 61 -20.67 9.26 -8.73
N LYS A 62 -20.99 8.42 -7.74
CA LYS A 62 -22.35 8.31 -7.19
C LYS A 62 -22.77 9.58 -6.48
N THR A 63 -21.91 10.13 -5.62
CA THR A 63 -22.22 11.35 -4.88
C THR A 63 -22.28 12.57 -5.79
N SER A 64 -21.44 12.67 -6.82
CA SER A 64 -21.50 13.73 -7.83
C SER A 64 -22.81 13.71 -8.61
N LEU A 65 -23.32 12.51 -8.94
CA LEU A 65 -24.63 12.39 -9.59
C LEU A 65 -25.75 12.85 -8.65
N VAL A 66 -25.76 12.38 -7.41
CA VAL A 66 -26.74 12.80 -6.40
C VAL A 66 -26.70 14.32 -6.20
N PHE A 67 -25.50 14.90 -6.08
CA PHE A 67 -25.31 16.35 -5.91
C PHE A 67 -25.81 17.14 -7.12
N THR A 68 -25.53 16.67 -8.34
CA THR A 68 -26.00 17.30 -9.57
C THR A 68 -27.52 17.26 -9.67
N LEU A 69 -28.14 16.11 -9.40
CA LEU A 69 -29.58 15.96 -9.39
C LEU A 69 -30.25 16.83 -8.33
N LEU A 70 -29.67 16.89 -7.13
CA LEU A 70 -30.13 17.77 -6.05
C LEU A 70 -30.05 19.23 -6.48
N LYS A 71 -28.91 19.68 -7.01
CA LYS A 71 -28.73 21.06 -7.47
C LYS A 71 -29.71 21.42 -8.59
N ALA A 72 -29.92 20.53 -9.56
CA ALA A 72 -30.89 20.73 -10.63
C ALA A 72 -32.32 20.81 -10.10
N SER A 73 -32.69 19.92 -9.17
CA SER A 73 -34.00 19.93 -8.51
C SER A 73 -34.24 21.25 -7.75
N VAL A 74 -33.28 21.67 -6.93
CA VAL A 74 -33.36 22.93 -6.18
C VAL A 74 -33.45 24.13 -7.13
N TYR A 75 -32.62 24.19 -8.17
CA TYR A 75 -32.67 25.26 -9.17
C TYR A 75 -34.04 25.33 -9.86
N SER A 76 -34.59 24.17 -10.25
CA SER A 76 -35.92 24.10 -10.88
C SER A 76 -37.01 24.64 -9.96
N ILE A 77 -36.98 24.27 -8.67
CA ILE A 77 -37.97 24.72 -7.68
C ILE A 77 -37.87 26.22 -7.45
N VAL A 78 -36.66 26.74 -7.23
CA VAL A 78 -36.43 28.18 -6.98
C VAL A 78 -36.84 29.01 -8.19
N LEU A 79 -36.46 28.58 -9.40
CA LEU A 79 -36.82 29.28 -10.64
C LEU A 79 -38.33 29.29 -10.86
N GLN A 80 -39.02 28.17 -10.61
CA GLN A 80 -40.48 28.11 -10.71
C GLN A 80 -41.14 29.08 -9.73
N GLN A 81 -40.65 29.20 -8.49
CA GLN A 81 -41.16 30.15 -7.51
C GLN A 81 -40.93 31.61 -7.92
N GLU A 82 -39.75 31.94 -8.45
CA GLU A 82 -39.45 33.29 -8.95
C GLU A 82 -40.38 33.70 -10.10
N ILE A 83 -40.67 32.77 -11.03
CA ILE A 83 -41.60 33.01 -12.13
C ILE A 83 -43.03 33.23 -11.61
N ASP A 84 -43.49 32.40 -10.66
CA ASP A 84 -44.84 32.47 -10.12
C ASP A 84 -45.05 33.78 -9.31
N TRP A 85 -44.06 34.20 -8.53
CA TRP A 85 -44.06 35.51 -7.86
C TRP A 85 -43.97 36.69 -8.84
N GLY A 86 -43.15 36.58 -9.88
CA GLY A 86 -43.04 37.62 -10.92
C GLY A 86 -44.33 37.78 -11.74
N GLY A 87 -45.06 36.69 -11.96
CA GLY A 87 -46.36 36.69 -12.63
C GLY A 87 -47.49 37.30 -11.78
N GLN A 88 -47.45 37.15 -10.46
CA GLN A 88 -48.40 37.80 -9.55
C GLN A 88 -48.20 39.31 -9.45
N ALA A 89 -47.00 39.83 -9.69
CA ALA A 89 -46.71 41.27 -9.63
C ALA A 89 -47.18 42.08 -10.86
N GLN A 90 -47.63 41.41 -11.94
CA GLN A 90 -48.10 42.05 -13.18
C GLN A 90 -49.63 42.03 -13.37
N HIS A 91 -50.39 41.60 -12.37
CA HIS A 91 -51.86 41.64 -12.36
C HIS A 91 -52.43 42.69 -11.41
#